data_AF-A0A377NG59-F1
#
_entry.id   AF-A0A377NG59-F1
#
_cell.length_a   1.000
_cell.length_b   1.000
_cell.length_c   1.000
_cell.angle_alpha   90.00
_cell.angle_beta   90.00
_cell.angle_gamma   90.00
#
_symmetry.space_group_name_H-M   'P 1'
#
loop_
_entity.id
_entity.type
_entity.pdbx_description
1 polymer ?
#
loop_
_entity_poly.entity_id
_entity_poly.type
_entity_poly.pdbx_seq_one_letter_code
_entity_poly.pdbx_strand_id
1 'polypeptide(L)'
;MTPADLEFDQRHIWHPYTSMTHPLPCYPVESAQGVELQLADGRQLIDGMSSWWAAIHGYNHPVLNQAAIEQIGKMSHVMFGGITHPSAVALSRRLVEMTPAGLECVFLADSGSVAVEVALKMAMQYWQARGEKRQTLLTLRNGYHGDTFGAMVGV
;
A
#
# COMPACT_ATOMS: atom_id res chain seq x y z
N MET A 1 1.87 -0.91 -26.05
CA MET A 1 0.42 -1.15 -25.85
C MET A 1 -0.31 -0.84 -27.15
N THR A 2 -1.19 -1.72 -27.60
CA THR A 2 -1.96 -1.54 -28.85
C THR A 2 -3.30 -0.85 -28.58
N PRO A 3 -3.97 -0.29 -29.59
CA PRO A 3 -5.34 0.24 -29.44
C PRO A 3 -6.34 -0.81 -28.90
N ALA A 4 -6.17 -2.08 -29.28
CA ALA A 4 -7.02 -3.17 -28.80
C ALA A 4 -6.85 -3.40 -27.29
N ASP A 5 -5.64 -3.23 -26.75
CA ASP A 5 -5.38 -3.35 -25.31
C ASP A 5 -6.09 -2.25 -24.52
N LEU A 6 -6.14 -1.02 -25.06
CA LEU A 6 -6.85 0.11 -24.43
C LEU A 6 -8.37 -0.06 -24.48
N GLU A 7 -8.91 -0.60 -25.57
CA GLU A 7 -10.33 -0.95 -25.66
C GLU A 7 -10.69 -2.06 -24.66
N PHE A 8 -9.80 -3.03 -24.48
CA PHE A 8 -9.96 -4.08 -23.47
C PHE A 8 -9.94 -3.50 -22.06
N ASP A 9 -8.96 -2.66 -21.71
CA ASP A 9 -8.88 -1.96 -20.42
C ASP A 9 -10.18 -1.22 -20.11
N GLN A 10 -10.64 -0.38 -21.05
CA GLN A 10 -11.85 0.42 -20.87
C GLN A 10 -13.10 -0.42 -20.55
N ARG A 11 -13.22 -1.62 -21.11
CA ARG A 11 -14.41 -2.47 -20.94
C ARG A 11 -14.32 -3.43 -19.77
N HIS A 12 -13.11 -3.79 -19.34
CA HIS A 12 -12.90 -4.96 -18.50
C HIS A 12 -12.08 -4.70 -17.24
N ILE A 13 -11.34 -3.60 -17.15
CA ILE A 13 -10.48 -3.29 -16.01
C ILE A 13 -11.10 -2.13 -15.23
N TRP A 14 -11.49 -2.40 -13.98
CA TRP A 14 -12.08 -1.39 -13.11
C TRP A 14 -10.98 -0.62 -12.39
N HIS A 15 -10.85 0.67 -12.73
CA HIS A 15 -9.91 1.57 -12.07
C HIS A 15 -10.49 2.18 -10.77
N PRO A 16 -9.64 2.63 -9.83
CA PRO A 16 -10.09 3.17 -8.55
C PRO A 16 -11.10 4.32 -8.70
N TYR A 17 -12.25 4.17 -8.05
CA TYR A 17 -13.34 5.17 -7.99
C TYR A 17 -13.82 5.71 -9.34
N THR A 18 -13.73 4.93 -10.42
CA THR A 18 -14.28 5.28 -11.74
C THR A 18 -15.55 4.50 -12.08
N SER A 19 -16.30 4.99 -13.07
CA SER A 19 -17.48 4.30 -13.62
C SER A 19 -17.07 3.29 -14.69
N MET A 20 -17.63 2.08 -14.65
CA MET A 20 -17.51 1.11 -15.75
C MET A 20 -18.47 1.38 -16.92
N THR A 21 -19.50 2.20 -16.72
CA THR A 21 -20.47 2.54 -17.79
C THR A 21 -20.09 3.82 -18.51
N HIS A 22 -19.38 4.71 -17.83
CA HIS A 22 -18.92 5.99 -18.36
C HIS A 22 -17.48 6.24 -17.89
N PRO A 23 -16.51 5.39 -18.28
CA PRO A 23 -15.13 5.51 -17.82
C PRO A 23 -14.47 6.77 -18.38
N LEU A 24 -13.68 7.42 -17.54
CA LEU A 24 -12.76 8.46 -17.99
C LEU A 24 -11.61 7.85 -18.80
N PRO A 25 -10.97 8.63 -19.70
CA PRO A 25 -9.79 8.15 -20.44
C PRO A 25 -8.66 7.74 -19.49
N CYS A 26 -8.02 6.60 -19.79
CA CYS A 26 -6.76 6.20 -19.18
C CYS A 26 -5.59 6.52 -20.11
N TYR A 27 -4.45 6.91 -19.53
CA TYR A 27 -3.24 7.26 -20.27
C TYR A 27 -2.24 6.10 -20.17
N PRO A 28 -1.85 5.46 -21.29
CA PRO A 28 -0.94 4.31 -21.25
C PRO A 28 0.48 4.75 -20.90
N VAL A 29 0.93 4.43 -19.68
CA VAL A 29 2.32 4.59 -19.24
C VAL A 29 3.13 3.37 -19.71
N GLU A 30 4.26 3.61 -20.37
CA GLU A 30 5.17 2.58 -20.89
C GLU A 30 6.35 2.33 -19.93
N SER A 31 6.93 3.39 -19.38
CA SER A 31 8.05 3.30 -18.43
C SER A 31 8.06 4.48 -17.46
N ALA A 32 8.89 4.40 -16.42
CA ALA A 32 9.08 5.50 -15.48
C ALA A 32 10.52 5.49 -14.94
N GLN A 33 11.14 6.66 -14.82
CA GLN A 33 12.53 6.83 -14.35
C GLN A 33 12.66 8.16 -13.62
N GLY A 34 13.31 8.16 -12.44
CA GLY A 34 13.46 9.38 -11.66
C GLY A 34 12.09 9.92 -11.26
N VAL A 35 11.74 11.13 -11.68
CA VAL A 35 10.42 11.73 -11.40
C VAL A 35 9.50 11.72 -12.62
N GLU A 36 9.87 11.02 -13.69
CA GLU A 36 9.17 11.08 -14.97
C GLU A 36 8.44 9.79 -15.32
N LEU A 37 7.26 9.94 -15.93
CA LEU A 37 6.49 8.89 -16.58
C LEU A 37 6.61 9.06 -18.09
N GLN A 38 7.00 8.00 -18.80
CA GLN A 38 6.97 7.94 -20.26
C GLN A 38 5.67 7.26 -20.71
N LEU A 39 4.88 7.96 -21.52
CA LEU A 39 3.68 7.42 -22.13
C LEU A 39 4.01 6.63 -23.41
N ALA A 40 3.10 5.74 -23.81
CA ALA A 40 3.26 4.90 -25.00
C ALA A 40 3.31 5.68 -26.33
N ASP A 41 2.95 6.98 -26.33
CA ASP A 41 3.10 7.88 -27.47
C ASP A 41 4.39 8.72 -27.44
N GLY A 42 5.29 8.41 -26.49
CA GLY A 42 6.60 9.04 -26.33
C GLY A 42 6.60 10.31 -25.47
N ARG A 43 5.44 10.82 -25.04
CA ARG A 43 5.40 11.96 -24.11
C ARG A 43 6.04 11.61 -22.76
N GLN A 44 6.76 12.56 -22.17
CA GLN A 44 7.33 12.45 -20.84
C GLN A 44 6.65 13.46 -19.92
N LEU A 45 6.24 12.99 -18.73
CA LEU A 45 5.50 13.77 -17.76
C LEU A 45 6.21 13.73 -16.41
N ILE A 46 6.37 14.89 -15.76
CA ILE A 46 6.79 14.93 -14.35
C ILE A 46 5.61 14.45 -13.49
N ASP A 47 5.84 13.44 -12.65
CA ASP A 47 4.85 12.97 -11.69
C ASP A 47 4.83 13.87 -10.43
N GLY A 48 3.84 14.76 -10.38
CA GLY A 48 3.57 15.58 -9.19
C GLY A 48 2.88 14.85 -8.04
N MET A 49 2.47 13.59 -8.24
CA MET A 49 1.64 12.84 -7.29
C MET A 49 2.42 11.77 -6.51
N SER A 50 3.61 11.39 -6.98
CA SER A 50 4.42 10.29 -6.44
C SER A 50 3.63 8.98 -6.34
N SER A 51 2.85 8.65 -7.38
CA SER A 51 1.91 7.52 -7.39
C SER A 51 1.07 7.41 -6.10
N TRP A 52 0.34 8.50 -5.79
CA TRP A 52 -0.36 8.67 -4.51
C TRP A 52 0.57 8.49 -3.32
N TRP A 53 1.47 9.46 -3.14
CA TRP A 53 2.36 9.62 -1.98
C TRP A 53 3.50 8.60 -1.87
N ALA A 54 3.36 7.38 -2.42
CA ALA A 54 4.23 6.26 -2.12
C ALA A 54 5.64 6.33 -2.76
N ALA A 55 5.77 6.86 -3.97
CA ALA A 55 7.01 6.85 -4.75
C ALA A 55 7.99 7.98 -4.34
N ILE A 56 8.30 8.10 -3.05
CA ILE A 56 9.13 9.19 -2.49
C ILE A 56 10.58 9.23 -3.00
N HIS A 57 11.07 8.14 -3.59
CA HIS A 57 12.39 8.04 -4.21
C HIS A 57 12.33 8.06 -5.74
N GLY A 58 11.15 8.37 -6.30
CA GLY A 58 10.90 8.27 -7.73
C GLY A 58 10.85 6.83 -8.23
N TYR A 59 10.98 6.69 -9.54
CA TYR A 59 10.81 5.46 -10.28
C TYR A 59 12.14 4.88 -10.76
N ASN A 60 12.18 3.55 -10.89
CA ASN A 60 13.35 2.80 -11.35
C ASN A 60 14.63 3.15 -10.58
N HIS A 61 14.49 3.29 -9.25
CA HIS A 61 15.59 3.66 -8.38
C HIS A 61 16.56 2.47 -8.21
N PRO A 62 17.86 2.61 -8.53
CA PRO A 62 18.78 1.47 -8.63
C PRO A 62 18.91 0.67 -7.34
N VAL A 63 18.88 1.34 -6.17
CA VAL A 63 18.95 0.66 -4.86
C VAL A 63 17.70 -0.18 -4.59
N LEU A 64 16.51 0.30 -4.97
CA LEU A 64 15.25 -0.42 -4.73
C LEU A 64 15.15 -1.63 -5.66
N ASN A 65 15.50 -1.46 -6.94
CA ASN A 65 15.53 -2.54 -7.91
C ASN A 65 16.52 -3.64 -7.49
N GLN A 66 17.73 -3.25 -7.09
CA GLN A 66 18.76 -4.20 -6.67
C GLN A 66 18.29 -5.00 -5.45
N ALA A 67 17.71 -4.35 -4.43
CA ALA A 67 17.20 -5.02 -3.24
C ALA A 67 16.08 -6.04 -3.57
N ALA A 68 15.17 -5.69 -4.49
CA ALA A 68 14.12 -6.59 -4.95
C ALA A 68 14.69 -7.81 -5.70
N ILE A 69 15.61 -7.59 -6.65
CA ILE A 69 16.26 -8.64 -7.44
C ILE A 69 17.01 -9.61 -6.53
N GLU A 70 17.79 -9.10 -5.58
CA GLU A 70 18.56 -9.92 -4.63
C GLU A 70 17.65 -10.79 -3.76
N GLN A 71 16.53 -10.24 -3.28
CA GLN A 71 15.59 -11.00 -2.46
C GLN A 71 14.86 -12.05 -3.30
N ILE A 72 14.41 -11.72 -4.51
CA ILE A 72 13.77 -12.67 -5.44
C ILE A 72 14.69 -13.85 -5.75
N GLY A 73 16.00 -13.61 -5.91
CA GLY A 73 17.00 -14.66 -6.11
C GLY A 73 17.12 -15.66 -4.95
N LYS A 74 16.62 -15.31 -3.75
CA LYS A 74 16.55 -16.21 -2.59
C LYS A 74 15.15 -16.83 -2.46
N MET A 75 14.13 -15.97 -2.40
CA MET A 75 12.72 -16.32 -2.33
C MET A 75 11.86 -15.07 -2.53
N SER A 76 10.79 -15.18 -3.32
CA SER A 76 9.79 -14.10 -3.46
C SER A 76 8.83 -14.03 -2.28
N HIS A 77 8.45 -15.19 -1.74
CA HIS A 77 7.53 -15.30 -0.60
C HIS A 77 7.72 -16.63 0.14
N VAL A 78 7.48 -16.63 1.45
CA VAL A 78 7.35 -17.82 2.31
C VAL A 78 6.35 -17.48 3.41
N MET A 79 5.55 -18.46 3.84
CA MET A 79 4.59 -18.26 4.91
C MET A 79 5.26 -17.83 6.22
N PHE A 80 4.57 -17.04 7.04
CA PHE A 80 5.10 -16.48 8.30
C PHE A 80 4.64 -17.22 9.57
N GLY A 81 3.83 -18.29 9.41
CA GLY A 81 3.36 -19.11 10.52
C GLY A 81 4.46 -20.06 11.00
N GLY A 82 5.09 -19.76 12.14
CA GLY A 82 6.19 -20.57 12.69
C GLY A 82 7.52 -20.46 11.94
N ILE A 83 7.62 -19.53 10.98
CA ILE A 83 8.81 -19.29 10.14
C ILE A 83 9.13 -17.79 10.18
N THR A 84 10.41 -17.44 10.10
CA THR A 84 10.87 -16.06 9.98
C THR A 84 12.01 -15.94 8.96
N HIS A 85 12.40 -14.72 8.61
CA HIS A 85 13.47 -14.44 7.66
C HIS A 85 14.17 -13.10 7.93
N PRO A 86 15.43 -12.92 7.48
CA PRO A 86 16.23 -11.74 7.80
C PRO A 86 15.56 -10.41 7.45
N SER A 87 14.86 -10.33 6.32
CA SER A 87 14.22 -9.09 5.85
C SER A 87 13.10 -8.61 6.77
N ALA A 88 12.29 -9.52 7.34
CA ALA A 88 11.27 -9.16 8.31
C ALA A 88 11.90 -8.64 9.62
N VAL A 89 12.96 -9.30 10.11
CA VAL A 89 13.66 -8.88 11.33
C VAL A 89 14.34 -7.51 11.14
N ALA A 90 15.00 -7.30 10.01
CA ALA A 90 15.70 -6.05 9.72
C ALA A 90 14.72 -4.87 9.59
N LEU A 91 13.60 -5.06 8.88
CA LEU A 91 12.55 -4.05 8.75
C LEU A 91 11.95 -3.71 10.11
N SER A 92 11.51 -4.71 10.88
CA SER A 92 10.89 -4.50 12.20
C SER A 92 11.84 -3.80 13.17
N ARG A 93 13.13 -4.15 13.16
CA ARG A 93 14.15 -3.44 13.96
C ARG A 93 14.22 -1.98 13.58
N ARG A 94 14.31 -1.68 12.28
CA ARG A 94 14.42 -0.30 11.81
C ARG A 94 13.18 0.53 12.17
N LEU A 95 12.00 -0.07 12.08
CA LEU A 95 10.74 0.56 12.48
C LEU A 95 10.74 0.91 13.97
N VAL A 96 11.06 -0.05 14.85
CA VAL A 96 11.12 0.19 16.30
C VAL A 96 12.14 1.28 16.66
N GLU A 97 13.29 1.31 15.99
CA GLU A 97 14.33 2.33 16.21
C GLU A 97 13.90 3.76 15.81
N MET A 98 13.07 3.90 14.77
CA MET A 98 12.69 5.20 14.22
C MET A 98 11.36 5.74 14.75
N THR A 99 10.52 4.91 15.36
CA THR A 99 9.23 5.33 15.93
C THR A 99 9.36 5.91 17.34
N PRO A 100 8.35 6.68 17.82
CA PRO A 100 8.33 7.18 19.20
C PRO A 100 8.53 6.08 20.25
N ALA A 101 9.12 6.46 21.39
CA ALA A 101 9.33 5.55 22.52
C ALA A 101 8.00 4.90 22.98
N GLY A 102 8.07 3.60 23.31
CA GLY A 102 6.91 2.79 23.70
C GLY A 102 6.24 2.03 22.56
N LEU A 103 6.62 2.25 21.30
CA LEU A 103 6.17 1.47 20.15
C LEU A 103 7.22 0.41 19.75
N GLU A 104 7.14 -0.76 20.39
CA GLU A 104 8.19 -1.79 20.31
C GLU A 104 7.74 -3.10 19.60
N CYS A 105 6.44 -3.21 19.30
CA CYS A 105 5.85 -4.38 18.67
C CYS A 105 5.33 -4.05 17.27
N VAL A 106 5.72 -4.84 16.26
CA VAL A 106 5.37 -4.62 14.85
C VAL A 106 4.49 -5.76 14.34
N PHE A 107 3.36 -5.41 13.73
CA PHE A 107 2.53 -6.33 12.93
C PHE A 107 2.58 -5.87 11.47
N LEU A 108 3.07 -6.73 10.58
CA LEU A 108 3.16 -6.44 9.14
C LEU A 108 1.84 -6.79 8.44
N ALA A 109 1.39 -5.93 7.54
CA ALA A 109 0.15 -6.09 6.78
C ALA A 109 0.35 -5.66 5.31
N ASP A 110 -0.52 -6.14 4.44
CA ASP A 110 -0.35 -5.99 2.97
C ASP A 110 -0.86 -4.65 2.42
N SER A 111 -1.65 -3.89 3.20
CA SER A 111 -2.16 -2.57 2.80
C SER A 111 -2.47 -1.68 4.00
N GLY A 112 -2.62 -0.38 3.74
CA GLY A 112 -3.01 0.61 4.76
C GLY A 112 -4.35 0.30 5.42
N SER A 113 -5.38 -0.03 4.62
CA SER A 113 -6.72 -0.37 5.14
C SER A 113 -6.68 -1.60 6.07
N VAL A 114 -5.92 -2.63 5.70
CA VAL A 114 -5.76 -3.84 6.55
C VAL A 114 -4.99 -3.51 7.82
N ALA A 115 -3.95 -2.67 7.76
CA ALA A 115 -3.23 -2.21 8.94
C ALA A 115 -4.15 -1.46 9.92
N VAL A 116 -5.09 -0.64 9.41
CA VAL A 116 -6.12 0.01 10.23
C VAL A 116 -7.03 -1.03 10.87
N GLU A 117 -7.53 -2.03 10.13
CA GLU A 117 -8.36 -3.08 10.73
C GLU A 117 -7.64 -3.89 11.81
N VAL A 118 -6.34 -4.18 11.62
CA VAL A 118 -5.51 -4.80 12.65
C VAL A 118 -5.47 -3.92 13.89
N ALA A 119 -5.23 -2.61 13.74
CA ALA A 119 -5.19 -1.67 14.87
C ALA A 119 -6.54 -1.62 15.62
N LEU A 120 -7.67 -1.59 14.90
CA LEU A 120 -9.01 -1.63 15.50
C LEU A 120 -9.23 -2.92 16.29
N LYS A 121 -8.86 -4.08 15.72
CA LYS A 121 -8.96 -5.38 16.39
C LYS A 121 -8.08 -5.45 17.63
N MET A 122 -6.85 -4.94 17.55
CA MET A 122 -5.94 -4.86 18.70
C MET A 122 -6.54 -4.02 19.84
N ALA A 123 -7.13 -2.86 19.54
CA ALA A 123 -7.76 -2.01 20.54
C ALA A 123 -8.97 -2.69 21.22
N MET A 124 -9.83 -3.36 20.44
CA MET A 124 -10.97 -4.10 20.99
C MET A 124 -10.52 -5.31 21.83
N GLN A 125 -9.55 -6.08 21.34
CA GLN A 125 -9.01 -7.24 22.07
C GLN A 125 -8.30 -6.82 23.35
N TYR A 126 -7.62 -5.68 23.36
CA TYR A 126 -7.01 -5.12 24.56
C TYR A 126 -8.05 -4.88 25.67
N TRP A 127 -9.16 -4.21 25.36
CA TRP A 127 -10.21 -3.95 26.35
C TRP A 127 -10.95 -5.23 26.77
N GLN A 128 -11.19 -6.14 25.82
CA GLN A 128 -11.74 -7.46 26.12
C GLN A 128 -10.85 -8.24 27.10
N ALA A 129 -9.53 -8.26 26.88
CA ALA A 129 -8.57 -8.94 27.77
C ALA A 129 -8.53 -8.31 29.16
N ARG A 130 -8.86 -7.01 29.27
CA ARG A 130 -9.05 -6.31 30.54
C ARG A 130 -10.41 -6.53 31.20
N GLY A 131 -11.32 -7.27 30.58
CA GLY A 131 -12.69 -7.48 31.06
C GLY A 131 -13.61 -6.26 30.89
N GLU A 132 -13.21 -5.28 30.07
CA GLU A 132 -13.98 -4.05 29.84
C GLU A 132 -14.62 -4.08 28.44
N LYS A 133 -15.94 -3.84 28.36
CA LYS A 133 -16.64 -3.75 27.08
C LYS A 133 -16.54 -2.33 26.50
N ARG A 134 -15.45 -2.04 25.79
CA ARG A 134 -15.25 -0.77 25.06
C ARG A 134 -15.15 -1.03 23.55
N GLN A 135 -16.21 -0.69 22.83
CA GLN A 135 -16.35 -0.98 21.39
C GLN A 135 -16.59 0.27 20.55
N THR A 136 -16.78 1.43 21.18
CA THR A 136 -16.98 2.69 20.49
C THR A 136 -15.63 3.31 20.15
N LEU A 137 -15.48 3.69 18.90
CA LEU A 137 -14.32 4.43 18.39
C LEU A 137 -14.68 5.91 18.27
N LEU A 138 -13.69 6.78 18.49
CA LEU A 138 -13.82 8.22 18.35
C LEU A 138 -12.90 8.67 17.22
N THR A 139 -13.41 9.48 16.30
CA THR A 139 -12.66 10.03 15.18
C THR A 139 -13.00 11.49 14.91
N LEU A 140 -12.27 12.09 13.96
CA LEU A 140 -12.51 13.42 13.42
C LEU A 140 -13.30 13.35 12.12
N ARG A 141 -14.16 14.37 11.89
CA ARG A 141 -14.83 14.55 10.59
C ARG A 141 -13.81 14.78 9.49
N ASN A 142 -14.11 14.29 8.28
CA ASN A 142 -13.26 14.36 7.09
C ASN A 142 -11.94 13.56 7.20
N GLY A 143 -11.88 12.57 8.08
CA GLY A 143 -10.78 11.59 8.11
C GLY A 143 -10.90 10.57 6.97
N TYR A 144 -9.76 10.04 6.52
CA TYR A 144 -9.68 8.91 5.59
C TYR A 144 -8.77 7.84 6.19
N HIS A 145 -9.27 6.61 6.26
CA HIS A 145 -8.58 5.48 6.89
C HIS A 145 -8.54 4.22 6.01
N GLY A 146 -9.02 4.33 4.76
CA GLY A 146 -9.09 3.22 3.81
C GLY A 146 -10.51 2.71 3.57
N ASP A 147 -10.63 1.73 2.66
CA ASP A 147 -11.92 1.30 2.07
C ASP A 147 -12.39 -0.08 2.51
N THR A 148 -11.70 -0.73 3.46
CA THR A 148 -12.25 -1.96 4.07
C THR A 148 -13.34 -1.58 5.07
N PHE A 149 -14.26 -2.50 5.38
CA PHE A 149 -15.42 -2.18 6.21
C PHE A 149 -15.04 -1.55 7.55
N GLY A 150 -14.07 -2.12 8.28
CA GLY A 150 -13.64 -1.57 9.55
C GLY A 150 -13.03 -0.18 9.44
N ALA A 151 -12.32 0.10 8.34
CA ALA A 151 -11.73 1.40 8.06
C ALA A 151 -12.78 2.46 7.66
N MET A 152 -13.84 2.06 6.96
CA MET A 152 -14.93 2.96 6.55
C MET A 152 -15.91 3.27 7.66
N VAL A 153 -16.24 2.29 8.52
CA VAL A 153 -17.30 2.42 9.55
C VAL A 153 -16.76 2.60 10.97
N GLY A 154 -15.47 2.30 11.20
CA GLY A 154 -14.78 2.49 12.48
C GLY A 154 -14.41 3.94 12.77
N VAL A 155 -15.00 4.86 12.00
CA VAL A 155 -14.74 6.29 11.90
C VAL A 155 -16.13 6.95 11.90
#